data_AF-A0A319DE81-F1
#
_entry.id   AF-A0A319DE81-F1
#
_cell.length_a   1.000
_cell.length_b   1.000
_cell.length_c   1.000
_cell.angle_alpha   90.00
_cell.angle_beta   90.00
_cell.angle_gamma   90.00
#
_symmetry.space_group_name_H-M   'P 1'
#
loop_
_entity.id
_entity.type
_entity.pdbx_description
1 polymer ?
#
loop_
_entity_poly.entity_id
_entity_poly.type
_entity_poly.pdbx_seq_one_letter_code
_entity_poly.pdbx_strand_id
1 'polypeptide(L)'
;DYPTILFLDPSLLQHGQIETTRAALSIPPHIQNLLGDFDEIHLTADRFFNHIHQWMPFISKKRFYDLHLRPSYHSQPDVVLLLLALKLITSFPPTGGTPRTALYNAVKHFYVEVENSTVFSILVLQAGVLVALYELGHGIYPAAFLSIGGCARYAHALGINVNRVPVRKAVTLVEVEERRRIWWAIVILDRFVSIGCPGRPLATVDPRLDDLLPADDTAWDQGVVRPDELSTLSSPMSGHMSKFALLCQAARLLGQVLHHLSNDSTDDVWMQLDRTLQSMLTAALDIDCPDYDQITFIYSSLVALYTLWLFPNRDPRFERHRDRAHRAKAILQQITDRINANLVERQCFLGRDPEDMSPWGLYFAYRVCGAHMRSTKRNPHATEVVRSLREGLQTIDVRWRVAGVYLQLLEAQEAL
;
A
#
# COMPACT_ATOMS: atom_id res chain seq x y z
N ASP A 1 -6.68 13.77 30.00
CA ASP A 1 -6.40 13.49 28.57
C ASP A 1 -6.48 11.98 28.33
N TYR A 2 -7.33 11.51 27.42
CA TYR A 2 -7.58 10.07 27.21
C TYR A 2 -6.33 9.30 26.76
N PRO A 3 -5.61 9.73 25.70
CA PRO A 3 -4.42 9.03 25.23
C PRO A 3 -3.35 8.94 26.31
N THR A 4 -3.07 10.03 27.03
CA THR A 4 -2.08 10.00 28.13
C THR A 4 -2.40 8.91 29.17
N ILE A 5 -3.65 8.78 29.60
CA ILE A 5 -4.03 7.73 30.57
C ILE A 5 -3.91 6.34 29.95
N LEU A 6 -4.29 6.18 28.67
CA LEU A 6 -4.19 4.90 27.95
C LEU A 6 -2.75 4.35 27.94
N PHE A 7 -1.76 5.23 27.79
CA PHE A 7 -0.34 4.84 27.76
C PHE A 7 0.28 4.66 29.15
N LEU A 8 -0.10 5.49 30.13
CA LEU A 8 0.52 5.46 31.46
C LEU A 8 -0.09 4.39 32.37
N ASP A 9 -1.41 4.25 32.38
CA ASP A 9 -2.10 3.26 33.19
C ASP A 9 -3.48 2.89 32.57
N PRO A 10 -3.51 1.91 31.63
CA PRO A 10 -4.75 1.47 31.01
C PRO A 10 -5.72 0.79 31.99
N SER A 11 -5.30 0.44 33.21
CA SER A 11 -6.16 -0.17 34.22
C SER A 11 -7.11 0.85 34.86
N LEU A 12 -6.70 2.12 34.99
CA LEU A 12 -7.55 3.22 35.47
C LEU A 12 -8.75 3.45 34.56
N LEU A 13 -8.50 3.29 33.27
CA LEU A 13 -9.54 3.32 32.28
C LEU A 13 -10.54 2.16 32.59
N GLN A 14 -10.09 0.93 32.89
CA GLN A 14 -11.00 -0.24 33.05
C GLN A 14 -11.97 -0.10 34.23
N HIS A 15 -11.55 0.61 35.27
CA HIS A 15 -12.29 0.72 36.54
C HIS A 15 -12.96 2.08 36.76
N GLY A 16 -12.68 3.09 35.92
CA GLY A 16 -13.18 4.45 36.08
C GLY A 16 -14.14 4.89 34.96
N GLN A 17 -15.26 5.53 35.35
CA GLN A 17 -16.01 6.44 34.46
C GLN A 17 -15.22 7.76 34.35
N ILE A 18 -14.08 7.73 33.65
CA ILE A 18 -13.32 8.95 33.40
C ILE A 18 -14.01 9.72 32.27
N GLU A 19 -14.72 10.79 32.61
CA GLU A 19 -15.19 11.78 31.65
C GLU A 19 -13.97 12.52 31.08
N THR A 20 -13.43 12.01 29.98
CA THR A 20 -12.38 12.69 29.23
C THR A 20 -12.96 13.90 28.52
N THR A 21 -12.71 15.08 29.07
CA THR A 21 -13.01 16.37 28.45
C THR A 21 -12.22 16.48 27.13
N ARG A 22 -12.90 16.42 25.98
CA ARG A 22 -12.28 16.59 24.67
C ARG A 22 -12.02 18.08 24.48
N ALA A 23 -10.78 18.52 24.64
CA ALA A 23 -10.41 19.89 24.27
C ALA A 23 -10.58 20.01 22.75
N ALA A 24 -11.53 20.84 22.31
CA ALA A 24 -11.85 21.01 20.91
C ALA A 24 -10.72 21.77 20.21
N LEU A 25 -9.93 21.08 19.39
CA LEU A 25 -9.05 21.74 18.44
C LEU A 25 -9.93 22.56 17.47
N SER A 26 -9.74 23.88 17.45
CA SER A 26 -10.42 24.75 16.49
C SER A 26 -9.82 24.51 15.10
N ILE A 27 -10.68 24.25 14.11
CA ILE A 27 -10.23 23.98 12.73
C ILE A 27 -9.91 25.31 12.06
N PRO A 28 -8.65 25.55 11.63
CA PRO A 28 -8.27 26.82 11.02
C PRO A 28 -9.11 27.14 9.77
N PRO A 29 -9.50 28.42 9.52
CA PRO A 29 -10.34 28.77 8.37
C PRO A 29 -9.73 28.38 7.01
N HIS A 30 -8.41 28.44 6.88
CA HIS A 30 -7.73 28.04 5.65
C HIS A 30 -7.86 26.52 5.36
N ILE A 31 -7.94 25.69 6.40
CA ILE A 31 -8.18 24.23 6.29
C ILE A 31 -9.60 23.98 5.78
N GLN A 32 -10.59 24.74 6.29
CA GLN A 32 -11.97 24.64 5.81
C GLN A 32 -12.09 25.09 4.35
N ASN A 33 -11.40 26.16 3.95
CA ASN A 33 -11.40 26.64 2.58
C ASN A 33 -10.79 25.62 1.59
N LEU A 34 -9.77 24.86 2.01
CA LEU A 34 -9.18 23.81 1.17
C LEU A 34 -10.12 22.64 0.93
N LEU A 35 -11.05 22.39 1.85
CA LEU A 35 -12.01 21.30 1.76
C LEU A 35 -12.96 21.49 0.57
N GLY A 36 -13.39 22.74 0.35
CA GLY A 36 -14.42 23.08 -0.62
C GLY A 36 -15.82 23.04 0.00
N ASP A 37 -16.83 23.16 -0.84
CA ASP A 37 -18.22 23.02 -0.44
C ASP A 37 -18.63 21.55 -0.29
N PHE A 38 -19.90 21.33 0.09
CA PHE A 38 -20.43 19.99 0.32
C PHE A 38 -20.46 19.13 -0.95
N ASP A 39 -20.67 19.74 -2.12
CA ASP A 39 -20.72 19.05 -3.40
C ASP A 39 -19.31 18.60 -3.83
N GLU A 40 -18.29 19.44 -3.65
CA GLU A 40 -16.88 19.07 -3.85
C GLU A 40 -16.45 17.90 -2.96
N ILE A 41 -16.92 17.89 -1.71
CA ILE A 41 -16.62 16.82 -0.76
C ILE A 41 -17.25 15.51 -1.20
N HIS A 42 -18.52 15.53 -1.63
CA HIS A 42 -19.21 14.36 -2.17
C HIS A 42 -18.51 13.83 -3.43
N LEU A 43 -18.17 14.71 -4.37
CA LEU A 43 -17.45 14.33 -5.58
C LEU A 43 -16.09 13.70 -5.28
N THR A 44 -15.37 14.25 -4.30
CA THR A 44 -14.09 13.71 -3.83
C THR A 44 -14.25 12.31 -3.23
N ALA A 45 -15.28 12.12 -2.39
CA ALA A 45 -15.58 10.82 -1.80
C ALA A 45 -15.96 9.79 -2.87
N ASP A 46 -16.82 10.16 -3.81
CA ASP A 46 -17.23 9.31 -4.92
C ASP A 46 -16.04 8.87 -5.76
N ARG A 47 -15.13 9.80 -6.09
CA ARG A 47 -13.87 9.49 -6.78
C ARG A 47 -13.02 8.50 -5.98
N PHE A 48 -12.87 8.69 -4.67
CA PHE A 48 -12.14 7.74 -3.83
C PHE A 48 -12.76 6.33 -3.88
N PHE A 49 -14.09 6.23 -3.66
CA PHE A 49 -14.78 4.94 -3.60
C PHE A 49 -14.88 4.22 -4.94
N ASN A 50 -14.87 4.96 -6.05
CA ASN A 50 -14.93 4.38 -7.39
C ASN A 50 -13.56 3.95 -7.91
N HIS A 51 -12.47 4.56 -7.45
CA HIS A 51 -11.12 4.31 -7.97
C HIS A 51 -10.18 3.67 -6.93
N ILE A 52 -9.69 4.44 -5.94
CA ILE A 52 -8.67 3.98 -4.98
C ILE A 52 -9.20 2.84 -4.10
N HIS A 53 -10.46 2.94 -3.65
CA HIS A 53 -11.09 1.95 -2.78
C HIS A 53 -11.20 0.57 -3.45
N GLN A 54 -11.22 0.49 -4.79
CA GLN A 54 -11.35 -0.78 -5.51
C GLN A 54 -10.14 -1.71 -5.29
N TRP A 55 -8.96 -1.14 -5.01
CA TRP A 55 -7.72 -1.88 -4.76
C TRP A 55 -7.13 -1.65 -3.37
N MET A 56 -7.66 -0.69 -2.61
CA MET A 56 -7.26 -0.39 -1.23
C MET A 56 -8.48 -0.09 -0.31
N PRO A 57 -9.42 -1.03 -0.13
CA PRO A 57 -10.68 -0.82 0.60
C PRO A 57 -10.51 -0.90 2.13
N PHE A 58 -9.88 0.10 2.75
CA PHE A 58 -9.70 0.17 4.21
C PHE A 58 -10.59 1.18 4.94
N ILE A 59 -11.46 1.87 4.21
CA ILE A 59 -12.47 2.79 4.75
C ILE A 59 -13.85 2.20 4.47
N SER A 60 -14.72 2.16 5.48
CA SER A 60 -16.08 1.65 5.28
C SER A 60 -16.92 2.67 4.52
N LYS A 61 -17.30 2.34 3.28
CA LYS A 61 -18.16 3.20 2.45
C LYS A 61 -19.46 3.55 3.16
N LYS A 62 -20.16 2.55 3.68
CA LYS A 62 -21.42 2.76 4.43
C LYS A 62 -21.23 3.70 5.63
N ARG A 63 -20.25 3.43 6.50
CA ARG A 63 -20.03 4.25 7.71
C ARG A 63 -19.58 5.65 7.36
N PHE A 64 -18.79 5.81 6.30
CA PHE A 64 -18.37 7.12 5.81
C PHE A 64 -19.56 8.03 5.50
N TYR A 65 -20.50 7.59 4.66
CA TYR A 65 -21.69 8.39 4.34
C TYR A 65 -22.67 8.47 5.51
N ASP A 66 -22.90 7.37 6.24
CA ASP A 66 -23.90 7.32 7.30
C ASP A 66 -23.49 8.11 8.58
N LEU A 67 -22.20 8.20 8.88
CA LEU A 67 -21.68 8.71 10.16
C LEU A 67 -20.78 9.95 9.99
N HIS A 68 -19.89 9.95 9.00
CA HIS A 68 -18.83 10.96 8.91
C HIS A 68 -19.22 12.16 8.04
N LEU A 69 -20.10 11.96 7.05
CA LEU A 69 -20.54 13.05 6.16
C LEU A 69 -21.78 13.84 6.65
N ARG A 70 -22.14 13.72 7.94
CA ARG A 70 -23.28 14.46 8.52
C ARG A 70 -22.95 15.95 8.66
N PRO A 71 -23.91 16.90 8.57
CA PRO A 71 -23.66 18.36 8.55
C PRO A 71 -22.75 18.91 9.66
N SER A 72 -22.66 18.23 10.81
CA SER A 72 -21.75 18.54 11.91
C SER A 72 -20.27 18.21 11.66
N TYR A 73 -19.89 17.74 10.47
CA TYR A 73 -18.51 17.30 10.17
C TYR A 73 -17.50 18.45 10.31
N HIS A 74 -17.89 19.69 10.01
CA HIS A 74 -17.04 20.89 10.08
C HIS A 74 -16.47 21.19 11.47
N SER A 75 -17.01 20.56 12.53
CA SER A 75 -16.53 20.74 13.91
C SER A 75 -15.68 19.56 14.40
N GLN A 76 -15.40 18.56 13.54
CA GLN A 76 -14.68 17.34 13.88
C GLN A 76 -13.32 17.32 13.17
N PRO A 77 -12.21 17.64 13.85
CA PRO A 77 -10.89 17.73 13.23
C PRO A 77 -10.44 16.44 12.55
N ASP A 78 -10.77 15.28 13.12
CA ASP A 78 -10.45 13.98 12.56
C ASP A 78 -11.24 13.65 11.28
N VAL A 79 -12.50 14.09 11.20
CA VAL A 79 -13.29 13.98 9.96
C VAL A 79 -12.74 14.92 8.89
N VAL A 80 -12.48 16.18 9.22
CA VAL A 80 -11.91 17.15 8.27
C VAL A 80 -10.54 16.69 7.76
N LEU A 81 -9.70 16.14 8.62
CA LEU A 81 -8.40 15.59 8.24
C LEU A 81 -8.55 14.42 7.27
N LEU A 82 -9.49 13.50 7.52
CA LEU A 82 -9.78 12.40 6.61
C LEU A 82 -10.26 12.90 5.24
N LEU A 83 -11.21 13.83 5.22
CA LEU A 83 -11.72 14.42 3.97
C LEU A 83 -10.63 15.12 3.16
N LEU A 84 -9.72 15.85 3.82
CA LEU A 84 -8.57 16.44 3.14
C LEU A 84 -7.59 15.40 2.61
N ALA A 85 -7.37 14.30 3.33
CA ALA A 85 -6.54 13.20 2.85
C ALA A 85 -7.18 12.47 1.65
N LEU A 86 -8.51 12.35 1.63
CA LEU A 86 -9.26 11.86 0.46
C LEU A 86 -9.09 12.80 -0.73
N LYS A 87 -9.22 14.12 -0.52
CA LYS A 87 -8.99 15.13 -1.56
C LYS A 87 -7.55 15.05 -2.08
N LEU A 88 -6.58 14.85 -1.20
CA LEU A 88 -5.17 14.75 -1.55
C LEU A 88 -4.90 13.52 -2.42
N ILE A 89 -5.31 12.32 -2.00
CA ILE A 89 -5.01 11.09 -2.74
C ILE A 89 -5.74 11.01 -4.08
N THR A 90 -6.90 11.66 -4.21
CA THR A 90 -7.70 11.67 -5.44
C THR A 90 -7.32 12.81 -6.39
N SER A 91 -6.44 13.72 -5.96
CA SER A 91 -5.95 14.82 -6.80
C SER A 91 -4.77 14.40 -7.67
N PHE A 92 -4.71 14.94 -8.88
CA PHE A 92 -3.57 14.78 -9.77
C PHE A 92 -2.52 15.86 -9.48
N PRO A 93 -1.24 15.52 -9.46
CA PRO A 93 -0.18 16.50 -9.33
C PRO A 93 -0.16 17.41 -10.57
N PRO A 94 0.04 18.73 -10.40
CA PRO A 94 0.06 19.67 -11.53
C PRO A 94 1.12 19.27 -12.56
N THR A 95 0.82 19.47 -13.85
CA THR A 95 1.72 19.14 -14.96
C THR A 95 3.03 19.91 -14.84
N GLY A 96 4.16 19.21 -14.79
CA GLY A 96 5.49 19.81 -14.60
C GLY A 96 5.74 20.39 -13.20
N GLY A 97 4.81 20.25 -12.27
CA GLY A 97 4.92 20.74 -10.90
C GLY A 97 5.41 19.68 -9.91
N THR A 98 5.79 20.14 -8.72
CA THR A 98 6.18 19.26 -7.61
C THR A 98 4.96 18.52 -7.03
N PRO A 99 5.08 17.22 -6.67
CA PRO A 99 4.04 16.54 -5.91
C PRO A 99 3.93 17.02 -4.46
N ARG A 100 4.88 17.84 -3.97
CA ARG A 100 4.75 18.54 -2.69
C ARG A 100 3.88 19.79 -2.85
N THR A 101 2.62 19.57 -3.20
CA THR A 101 1.63 20.62 -3.46
C THR A 101 1.28 21.42 -2.20
N ALA A 102 0.65 22.58 -2.37
CA ALA A 102 0.13 23.36 -1.23
C ALA A 102 -0.87 22.55 -0.39
N LEU A 103 -1.73 21.75 -1.05
CA LEU A 103 -2.66 20.83 -0.37
C LEU A 103 -1.89 19.79 0.44
N TYR A 104 -0.89 19.12 -0.14
CA TYR A 104 -0.05 18.15 0.60
C TYR A 104 0.57 18.77 1.86
N ASN A 105 1.18 19.95 1.73
CA ASN A 105 1.80 20.62 2.88
C ASN A 105 0.75 20.98 3.95
N ALA A 106 -0.41 21.50 3.55
CA ALA A 106 -1.50 21.82 4.47
C ALA A 106 -2.04 20.57 5.20
N VAL A 107 -2.23 19.45 4.48
CA VAL A 107 -2.64 18.17 5.09
C VAL A 107 -1.59 17.69 6.10
N LYS A 108 -0.29 17.75 5.76
CA LYS A 108 0.79 17.36 6.69
C LYS A 108 0.82 18.22 7.95
N HIS A 109 0.68 19.54 7.81
CA HIS A 109 0.64 20.44 8.96
C HIS A 109 -0.59 20.17 9.83
N PHE A 110 -1.77 20.07 9.22
CA PHE A 110 -3.00 19.81 9.96
C PHE A 110 -3.01 18.42 10.62
N TYR A 111 -2.43 17.41 9.97
CA TYR A 111 -2.24 16.08 10.56
C TYR A 111 -1.47 16.15 11.89
N VAL A 112 -0.34 16.89 11.91
CA VAL A 112 0.47 17.10 13.11
C VAL A 112 -0.28 17.91 14.18
N GLU A 113 -1.05 18.93 13.78
CA GLU A 113 -1.91 19.68 14.72
C GLU A 113 -2.96 18.79 15.39
N VAL A 114 -3.59 17.90 14.63
CA VAL A 114 -4.56 16.93 15.14
C VAL A 114 -3.89 15.91 16.06
N GLU A 115 -2.71 15.39 15.71
CA GLU A 115 -1.94 14.47 16.57
C GLU A 115 -1.49 15.11 17.88
N ASN A 116 -1.15 16.40 17.88
CA ASN A 116 -0.78 17.15 19.08
C ASN A 116 -1.99 17.54 19.95
N SER A 117 -3.21 17.25 19.51
CA SER A 117 -4.44 17.51 20.24
C SER A 117 -4.90 16.29 21.05
N THR A 118 -6.04 16.40 21.74
CA THR A 118 -6.67 15.26 22.44
C THR A 118 -7.40 14.28 21.50
N VAL A 119 -7.39 14.55 20.19
CA VAL A 119 -8.09 13.74 19.18
C VAL A 119 -7.29 12.47 18.88
N PHE A 120 -7.86 11.34 19.26
CA PHE A 120 -7.26 10.02 19.04
C PHE A 120 -8.31 9.06 18.50
N SER A 121 -8.30 8.82 17.18
CA SER A 121 -9.37 8.08 16.50
C SER A 121 -8.89 7.32 15.26
N ILE A 122 -9.73 6.38 14.80
CA ILE A 122 -9.46 5.58 13.59
C ILE A 122 -9.40 6.44 12.32
N LEU A 123 -10.09 7.58 12.29
CA LEU A 123 -10.12 8.48 11.13
C LEU A 123 -8.78 9.19 10.92
N VAL A 124 -8.11 9.56 12.03
CA VAL A 124 -6.74 10.10 11.97
C VAL A 124 -5.81 9.07 11.37
N LEU A 125 -5.90 7.81 11.82
CA LEU A 125 -5.11 6.71 11.26
C LEU A 125 -5.40 6.48 9.77
N GLN A 126 -6.67 6.47 9.36
CA GLN A 126 -7.05 6.36 7.94
C GLN A 126 -6.46 7.49 7.11
N ALA A 127 -6.50 8.73 7.61
CA ALA A 127 -5.88 9.87 6.95
C ALA A 127 -4.35 9.71 6.81
N GLY A 128 -3.69 9.22 7.86
CA GLY A 128 -2.25 8.94 7.85
C GLY A 128 -1.87 7.88 6.80
N VAL A 129 -2.66 6.81 6.68
CA VAL A 129 -2.48 5.77 5.65
C VAL A 129 -2.62 6.36 4.24
N LEU A 130 -3.62 7.20 4.00
CA LEU A 130 -3.80 7.90 2.71
C LEU A 130 -2.62 8.82 2.38
N VAL A 131 -2.13 9.57 3.37
CA VAL A 131 -0.95 10.45 3.22
C VAL A 131 0.30 9.63 2.90
N ALA A 132 0.53 8.51 3.59
CA ALA A 132 1.67 7.63 3.32
C ALA A 132 1.59 7.01 1.91
N LEU A 133 0.39 6.63 1.46
CA LEU A 133 0.16 6.13 0.11
C LEU A 133 0.41 7.22 -0.96
N TYR A 134 -0.02 8.47 -0.70
CA TYR A 134 0.30 9.61 -1.56
C TYR A 134 1.81 9.81 -1.67
N GLU A 135 2.50 9.86 -0.54
CA GLU A 135 3.96 10.02 -0.50
C GLU A 135 4.68 8.88 -1.24
N LEU A 136 4.21 7.64 -1.11
CA LEU A 136 4.73 6.48 -1.83
C LEU A 136 4.55 6.62 -3.35
N GLY A 137 3.32 6.87 -3.81
CA GLY A 137 2.99 6.97 -5.23
C GLY A 137 3.65 8.15 -5.95
N HIS A 138 4.02 9.18 -5.20
CA HIS A 138 4.75 10.34 -5.73
C HIS A 138 6.26 10.32 -5.47
N GLY A 139 6.80 9.26 -4.87
CA GLY A 139 8.24 9.14 -4.62
C GLY A 139 8.77 10.15 -3.60
N ILE A 140 7.94 10.59 -2.64
CA ILE A 140 8.29 11.54 -1.59
C ILE A 140 9.02 10.80 -0.46
N TYR A 141 10.28 10.47 -0.68
CA TYR A 141 11.17 9.88 0.35
C TYR A 141 12.00 10.96 1.07
N PRO A 142 12.35 10.77 2.36
CA PRO A 142 12.03 9.63 3.22
C PRO A 142 10.63 9.70 3.88
N ALA A 143 9.79 10.68 3.52
CA ALA A 143 8.49 10.90 4.17
C ALA A 143 7.59 9.65 4.14
N ALA A 144 7.44 9.00 2.98
CA ALA A 144 6.61 7.79 2.85
C ALA A 144 6.96 6.70 3.89
N PHE A 145 8.25 6.46 4.09
CA PHE A 145 8.78 5.48 5.04
C PHE A 145 8.48 5.89 6.50
N LEU A 146 8.64 7.17 6.83
CA LEU A 146 8.38 7.68 8.18
C LEU A 146 6.89 7.72 8.50
N SER A 147 6.06 8.17 7.55
CA SER A 147 4.60 8.28 7.73
C SER A 147 3.97 6.92 7.97
N ILE A 148 4.34 5.89 7.19
CA ILE A 148 3.78 4.55 7.40
C ILE A 148 4.25 3.91 8.71
N GLY A 149 5.51 4.16 9.11
CA GLY A 149 6.01 3.75 10.41
C GLY A 149 5.25 4.42 11.58
N GLY A 150 4.90 5.70 11.42
CA GLY A 150 4.01 6.42 12.33
C GLY A 150 2.62 5.79 12.41
N CYS A 151 2.02 5.45 11.26
CA CYS A 151 0.72 4.79 11.20
C CYS A 151 0.73 3.43 11.91
N ALA A 152 1.79 2.63 11.76
CA ALA A 152 1.94 1.36 12.48
C ALA A 152 1.93 1.56 14.00
N ARG A 153 2.68 2.56 14.50
CA ARG A 153 2.69 2.91 15.94
C ARG A 153 1.33 3.42 16.41
N TYR A 154 0.67 4.26 15.61
CA TYR A 154 -0.66 4.78 15.91
C TYR A 154 -1.72 3.67 15.96
N ALA A 155 -1.66 2.69 15.05
CA ALA A 155 -2.53 1.52 15.05
C ALA A 155 -2.36 0.67 16.32
N HIS A 156 -1.12 0.41 16.74
CA HIS A 156 -0.84 -0.28 17.99
C HIS A 156 -1.36 0.49 19.21
N ALA A 157 -1.21 1.81 19.21
CA ALA A 157 -1.76 2.67 20.27
C ALA A 157 -3.30 2.60 20.35
N LEU A 158 -3.98 2.45 19.21
CA LEU A 158 -5.43 2.22 19.15
C LEU A 158 -5.85 0.80 19.57
N GLY A 159 -4.89 -0.09 19.89
CA GLY A 159 -5.14 -1.50 20.18
C GLY A 159 -5.44 -2.35 18.95
N ILE A 160 -5.18 -1.84 17.74
CA ILE A 160 -5.29 -2.63 16.51
C ILE A 160 -4.14 -3.64 16.48
N ASN A 161 -4.46 -4.89 16.18
CA ASN A 161 -3.52 -6.01 16.16
C ASN A 161 -2.83 -6.29 17.51
N VAL A 162 -3.50 -5.96 18.63
CA VAL A 162 -3.03 -6.26 19.99
C VAL A 162 -4.11 -7.04 20.75
N ASN A 163 -3.88 -8.32 21.00
CA ASN A 163 -4.83 -9.22 21.71
C ASN A 163 -5.11 -8.85 23.18
N ARG A 164 -4.56 -7.74 23.69
CA ARG A 164 -4.54 -7.41 25.13
C ARG A 164 -5.14 -6.07 25.51
N VAL A 165 -5.63 -5.26 24.56
CA VAL A 165 -6.32 -4.01 24.89
C VAL A 165 -7.82 -4.30 25.00
N PRO A 166 -8.46 -4.07 26.16
CA PRO A 166 -9.90 -4.22 26.27
C PRO A 166 -10.56 -3.20 25.34
N VAL A 167 -11.16 -3.70 24.26
CA VAL A 167 -12.01 -2.89 23.39
C VAL A 167 -13.24 -2.48 24.22
N ARG A 168 -13.20 -1.28 24.76
CA ARG A 168 -14.18 -0.75 25.72
C ARG A 168 -15.59 -0.54 25.19
N LYS A 169 -15.77 -0.55 23.87
CA LYS A 169 -17.07 -0.32 23.25
C LYS A 169 -17.54 -1.61 22.62
N ALA A 170 -18.86 -1.82 22.62
CA ALA A 170 -19.48 -2.78 21.71
C ALA A 170 -19.09 -2.38 20.28
N VAL A 171 -18.02 -2.99 19.77
CA VAL A 171 -17.51 -2.75 18.43
C VAL A 171 -18.33 -3.65 17.51
N THR A 172 -19.05 -3.03 16.59
CA THR A 172 -19.80 -3.79 15.59
C THR A 172 -18.83 -4.61 14.74
N LEU A 173 -19.29 -5.69 14.12
CA LEU A 173 -18.44 -6.50 13.23
C LEU A 173 -17.81 -5.65 12.11
N VAL A 174 -18.54 -4.66 11.61
CA VAL A 174 -18.04 -3.69 10.61
C VAL A 174 -16.85 -2.89 11.15
N GLU A 175 -16.87 -2.48 12.42
CA GLU A 175 -15.76 -1.75 13.03
C GLU A 175 -14.55 -2.65 13.37
N VAL A 176 -14.77 -3.94 13.63
CA VAL A 176 -13.67 -4.92 13.73
C VAL A 176 -13.02 -5.08 12.36
N GLU A 177 -13.84 -5.24 11.32
CA GLU A 177 -13.38 -5.38 9.95
C GLU A 177 -12.65 -4.13 9.45
N GLU A 178 -13.15 -2.93 9.77
CA GLU A 178 -12.48 -1.66 9.42
C GLU A 178 -11.07 -1.60 10.00
N ARG A 179 -10.91 -1.94 11.29
CA ARG A 179 -9.60 -2.01 11.95
C ARG A 179 -8.68 -3.05 11.31
N ARG A 180 -9.22 -4.21 10.95
CA ARG A 180 -8.48 -5.28 10.26
C ARG A 180 -7.99 -4.81 8.89
N ARG A 181 -8.84 -4.17 8.10
CA ARG A 181 -8.50 -3.67 6.77
C ARG A 181 -7.46 -2.55 6.83
N ILE A 182 -7.55 -1.65 7.81
CA ILE A 182 -6.53 -0.63 8.07
C ILE A 182 -5.19 -1.27 8.44
N TRP A 183 -5.18 -2.28 9.32
CA TRP A 183 -3.95 -2.99 9.66
C TRP A 183 -3.29 -3.60 8.42
N TRP A 184 -4.08 -4.25 7.58
CA TRP A 184 -3.61 -4.83 6.33
C TRP A 184 -3.09 -3.77 5.34
N ALA A 185 -3.76 -2.63 5.23
CA ALA A 185 -3.27 -1.50 4.44
C ALA A 185 -1.89 -1.01 4.92
N ILE A 186 -1.68 -0.96 6.25
CA ILE A 186 -0.38 -0.59 6.83
C ILE A 186 0.68 -1.64 6.50
N VAL A 187 0.37 -2.94 6.62
CA VAL A 187 1.30 -4.03 6.27
C VAL A 187 1.70 -3.92 4.80
N ILE A 188 0.74 -3.79 3.87
CA ILE A 188 1.00 -3.65 2.43
C ILE A 188 1.98 -2.49 2.16
N LEU A 189 1.70 -1.31 2.70
CA LEU A 189 2.54 -0.12 2.49
C LEU A 189 3.92 -0.24 3.14
N ASP A 190 4.03 -0.78 4.36
CA ASP A 190 5.29 -0.95 5.08
C ASP A 190 6.24 -1.93 4.36
N ARG A 191 5.69 -2.99 3.76
CA ARG A 191 6.45 -3.88 2.88
C ARG A 191 6.86 -3.18 1.59
N PHE A 192 5.91 -2.52 0.91
CA PHE A 192 6.17 -1.97 -0.41
C PHE A 192 7.11 -0.76 -0.38
N VAL A 193 7.02 0.12 0.62
CA VAL A 193 7.93 1.27 0.78
C VAL A 193 9.40 0.84 0.95
N SER A 194 9.63 -0.38 1.43
CA SER A 194 10.95 -0.94 1.69
C SER A 194 11.52 -1.75 0.51
N ILE A 195 10.75 -1.95 -0.56
CA ILE A 195 11.11 -2.86 -1.67
C ILE A 195 12.34 -2.43 -2.46
N GLY A 196 12.60 -1.12 -2.55
CA GLY A 196 13.75 -0.56 -3.28
C GLY A 196 15.06 -0.62 -2.50
N CYS A 197 15.00 -0.76 -1.18
CA CYS A 197 16.16 -0.71 -0.30
C CYS A 197 15.96 -1.67 0.89
N PRO A 198 16.03 -2.99 0.66
CA PRO A 198 15.92 -3.99 1.72
C PRO A 198 17.06 -3.83 2.75
N GLY A 199 16.85 -4.33 3.97
CA GLY A 199 17.77 -4.22 5.09
C GLY A 199 17.33 -3.24 6.19
N ARG A 200 16.29 -2.45 5.95
CA ARG A 200 15.66 -1.60 6.98
C ARG A 200 14.65 -2.43 7.79
N PRO A 201 14.60 -2.29 9.13
CA PRO A 201 13.56 -2.90 9.93
C PRO A 201 12.17 -2.44 9.49
N LEU A 202 11.25 -3.39 9.35
CA LEU A 202 9.84 -3.15 9.05
C LEU A 202 9.12 -2.60 10.29
N ALA A 203 8.16 -1.70 10.10
CA ALA A 203 7.42 -1.11 11.20
C ALA A 203 6.36 -2.06 11.79
N THR A 204 5.85 -2.99 10.99
CA THR A 204 4.89 -4.00 11.44
C THR A 204 5.51 -5.39 11.56
N VAL A 205 5.04 -6.14 12.55
CA VAL A 205 5.38 -7.57 12.71
C VAL A 205 4.92 -8.38 11.50
N ASP A 206 5.58 -9.51 11.25
CA ASP A 206 5.16 -10.40 10.18
C ASP A 206 3.80 -11.06 10.49
N PRO A 207 2.85 -11.03 9.54
CA PRO A 207 1.56 -11.69 9.72
C PRO A 207 1.69 -13.20 9.94
N ARG A 208 0.92 -13.74 10.87
CA ARG A 208 0.89 -15.15 11.25
C ARG A 208 -0.10 -15.93 10.39
N LEU A 209 0.04 -17.25 10.27
CA LEU A 209 -0.87 -18.07 9.45
C LEU A 209 -2.33 -18.03 9.90
N ASP A 210 -2.58 -17.78 11.18
CA ASP A 210 -3.89 -17.67 11.80
C ASP A 210 -4.50 -16.26 11.73
N ASP A 211 -3.76 -15.24 11.26
CA ASP A 211 -4.34 -13.90 11.12
C ASP A 211 -5.47 -13.93 10.09
N LEU A 212 -6.58 -13.29 10.46
CA LEU A 212 -7.76 -13.16 9.62
C LEU A 212 -7.47 -12.22 8.44
N LEU A 213 -7.91 -12.66 7.26
CA LEU A 213 -7.94 -11.83 6.07
C LEU A 213 -9.17 -10.90 6.08
N PRO A 214 -9.14 -9.83 5.28
CA PRO A 214 -10.32 -9.05 4.98
C PRO A 214 -11.47 -9.91 4.45
N ALA A 215 -12.70 -9.55 4.80
CA ALA A 215 -13.91 -10.17 4.30
C ALA A 215 -14.12 -9.87 2.80
N ASP A 216 -15.22 -10.37 2.24
CA ASP A 216 -15.67 -10.03 0.88
C ASP A 216 -15.85 -8.51 0.69
N ASP A 217 -15.35 -7.97 -0.43
CA ASP A 217 -15.38 -6.52 -0.70
C ASP A 217 -16.80 -6.03 -1.03
N THR A 218 -17.63 -6.86 -1.67
CA THR A 218 -19.01 -6.46 -2.00
C THR A 218 -19.90 -6.38 -0.76
N ALA A 219 -19.76 -7.36 0.15
CA ALA A 219 -20.43 -7.33 1.45
C ALA A 219 -19.92 -6.15 2.30
N TRP A 220 -18.61 -5.90 2.28
CA TRP A 220 -18.00 -4.77 2.97
C TRP A 220 -18.58 -3.42 2.55
N ASP A 221 -18.76 -3.19 1.25
CA ASP A 221 -19.33 -1.96 0.71
C ASP A 221 -20.79 -1.74 1.13
N GLN A 222 -21.53 -2.82 1.34
CA GLN A 222 -22.90 -2.79 1.87
C GLN A 222 -22.94 -2.64 3.40
N GLY A 223 -21.78 -2.61 4.07
CA GLY A 223 -21.63 -2.58 5.52
C GLY A 223 -22.04 -3.90 6.19
N VAL A 224 -21.87 -5.02 5.50
CA VAL A 224 -22.15 -6.37 5.98
C VAL A 224 -20.83 -7.10 6.20
N VAL A 225 -20.71 -7.77 7.35
CA VAL A 225 -19.58 -8.66 7.64
C VAL A 225 -20.16 -10.00 8.06
N ARG A 226 -19.81 -11.07 7.34
CA ARG A 226 -20.25 -12.44 7.61
C ARG A 226 -19.10 -13.21 8.27
N PRO A 227 -19.15 -13.46 9.59
CA PRO A 227 -18.05 -14.11 10.30
C PRO A 227 -17.73 -15.52 9.78
N ASP A 228 -18.75 -16.24 9.34
CA ASP A 228 -18.64 -17.64 8.88
C ASP A 228 -17.89 -17.78 7.54
N GLU A 229 -17.70 -16.67 6.81
CA GLU A 229 -17.02 -16.61 5.51
C GLU A 229 -15.58 -16.10 5.63
N LEU A 230 -15.10 -15.80 6.85
CA LEU A 230 -13.77 -15.25 7.05
C LEU A 230 -12.68 -16.29 6.78
N SER A 231 -11.70 -15.90 5.97
CA SER A 231 -10.51 -16.69 5.68
C SER A 231 -9.33 -16.27 6.55
N THR A 232 -8.37 -17.17 6.74
CA THR A 232 -7.09 -16.85 7.37
C THR A 232 -5.99 -16.83 6.32
N LEU A 233 -4.80 -16.35 6.67
CA LEU A 233 -3.64 -16.44 5.77
C LEU A 233 -3.23 -17.86 5.41
N SER A 234 -3.61 -18.86 6.22
CA SER A 234 -3.38 -20.27 5.91
C SER A 234 -4.35 -20.83 4.86
N SER A 235 -5.46 -20.14 4.59
CA SER A 235 -6.42 -20.56 3.58
C SER A 235 -5.78 -20.56 2.18
N PRO A 236 -6.01 -21.62 1.37
CA PRO A 236 -5.52 -21.65 0.01
C PRO A 236 -6.16 -20.52 -0.81
N MET A 237 -5.42 -19.99 -1.78
CA MET A 237 -5.94 -18.99 -2.69
C MET A 237 -7.12 -19.57 -3.49
N SER A 238 -8.22 -18.84 -3.54
CA SER A 238 -9.46 -19.24 -4.20
C SER A 238 -10.06 -18.05 -4.93
N GLY A 239 -10.74 -18.31 -6.06
CA GLY A 239 -11.47 -17.28 -6.82
C GLY A 239 -12.62 -16.61 -6.04
N HIS A 240 -13.01 -17.16 -4.89
CA HIS A 240 -14.03 -16.58 -4.01
C HIS A 240 -13.46 -15.59 -2.97
N MET A 241 -12.14 -15.44 -2.88
CA MET A 241 -11.53 -14.48 -1.96
C MET A 241 -11.61 -13.06 -2.52
N SER A 242 -11.74 -12.07 -1.63
CA SER A 242 -11.71 -10.67 -2.03
C SER A 242 -10.36 -10.26 -2.61
N LYS A 243 -10.36 -9.30 -3.54
CA LYS A 243 -9.15 -8.73 -4.15
C LYS A 243 -8.21 -8.20 -3.07
N PHE A 244 -8.76 -7.54 -2.05
CA PHE A 244 -7.95 -7.04 -0.96
C PHE A 244 -7.32 -8.16 -0.12
N ALA A 245 -8.04 -9.26 0.16
CA ALA A 245 -7.46 -10.42 0.86
C ALA A 245 -6.32 -11.08 0.06
N LEU A 246 -6.49 -11.17 -1.25
CA LEU A 246 -5.50 -11.66 -2.20
C LEU A 246 -4.22 -10.79 -2.21
N LEU A 247 -4.37 -9.47 -2.16
CA LEU A 247 -3.25 -8.52 -2.02
C LEU A 247 -2.56 -8.65 -0.65
N CYS A 248 -3.30 -8.89 0.42
CA CYS A 248 -2.75 -9.12 1.77
C CYS A 248 -1.84 -10.35 1.82
N GLN A 249 -2.25 -11.45 1.17
CA GLN A 249 -1.42 -12.64 1.02
C GLN A 249 -0.11 -12.33 0.28
N ALA A 250 -0.17 -11.53 -0.79
CA ALA A 250 1.02 -11.14 -1.56
C ALA A 250 1.97 -10.25 -0.73
N ALA A 251 1.42 -9.32 0.06
CA ALA A 251 2.20 -8.48 0.97
C ALA A 251 2.94 -9.28 2.05
N ARG A 252 2.33 -10.35 2.58
CA ARG A 252 3.01 -11.27 3.50
C ARG A 252 4.24 -11.90 2.83
N LEU A 253 4.11 -12.41 1.60
CA LEU A 253 5.25 -12.99 0.88
C LEU A 253 6.33 -11.96 0.61
N LEU A 254 5.97 -10.72 0.26
CA LEU A 254 6.94 -9.64 0.13
C LEU A 254 7.71 -9.39 1.43
N GLY A 255 7.05 -9.43 2.59
CA GLY A 255 7.74 -9.34 3.89
C GLY A 255 8.78 -10.44 4.09
N GLN A 256 8.45 -11.68 3.73
CA GLN A 256 9.40 -12.79 3.80
C GLN A 256 10.57 -12.61 2.82
N VAL A 257 10.31 -12.09 1.60
CA VAL A 257 11.36 -11.73 0.63
C VAL A 257 12.29 -10.68 1.22
N LEU A 258 11.76 -9.59 1.79
CA LEU A 258 12.57 -8.52 2.37
C LEU A 258 13.41 -9.01 3.55
N HIS A 259 12.85 -9.88 4.39
CA HIS A 259 13.57 -10.51 5.49
C HIS A 259 14.70 -11.41 4.97
N HIS A 260 14.42 -12.24 3.95
CA HIS A 260 15.41 -13.10 3.29
C HIS A 260 16.58 -12.28 2.74
N LEU A 261 16.28 -11.18 2.03
CA LEU A 261 17.26 -10.27 1.44
C LEU A 261 18.11 -9.53 2.49
N SER A 262 17.59 -9.38 3.71
CA SER A 262 18.27 -8.69 4.81
C SER A 262 19.21 -9.60 5.61
N ASN A 263 18.88 -10.90 5.71
CA ASN A 263 19.48 -11.81 6.70
C ASN A 263 20.40 -12.91 6.12
N ASP A 264 20.86 -12.80 4.87
CA ASP A 264 21.75 -13.78 4.19
C ASP A 264 21.34 -15.25 4.46
N SER A 265 20.06 -15.53 4.26
CA SER A 265 19.46 -16.81 4.63
C SER A 265 19.69 -17.90 3.59
N THR A 266 19.45 -19.16 3.99
CA THR A 266 19.79 -20.37 3.21
C THR A 266 19.07 -20.47 1.86
N ASP A 267 19.69 -21.17 0.91
CA ASP A 267 19.15 -21.46 -0.42
C ASP A 267 17.74 -22.10 -0.40
N ASP A 268 17.43 -22.91 0.62
CA ASP A 268 16.14 -23.59 0.73
C ASP A 268 14.97 -22.61 0.93
N VAL A 269 15.19 -21.58 1.75
CA VAL A 269 14.19 -20.51 1.99
C VAL A 269 13.93 -19.75 0.70
N TRP A 270 15.00 -19.44 -0.03
CA TRP A 270 14.88 -18.78 -1.32
C TRP A 270 14.07 -19.60 -2.33
N MET A 271 14.41 -20.89 -2.48
CA MET A 271 13.70 -21.78 -3.40
C MET A 271 12.22 -21.95 -3.02
N GLN A 272 11.91 -21.97 -1.73
CA GLN A 272 10.54 -22.02 -1.25
C GLN A 272 9.78 -20.73 -1.59
N LEU A 273 10.38 -19.56 -1.37
CA LEU A 273 9.77 -18.27 -1.70
C LEU A 273 9.51 -18.14 -3.20
N ASP A 274 10.49 -18.51 -4.04
CA ASP A 274 10.33 -18.52 -5.50
C ASP A 274 9.16 -19.41 -5.92
N ARG A 275 9.15 -20.69 -5.50
CA ARG A 275 8.05 -21.61 -5.83
C ARG A 275 6.68 -21.08 -5.39
N THR A 276 6.61 -20.50 -4.19
CA THR A 276 5.36 -19.98 -3.64
C THR A 276 4.87 -18.78 -4.44
N LEU A 277 5.75 -17.82 -4.74
CA LEU A 277 5.41 -16.64 -5.56
C LEU A 277 5.02 -17.03 -6.99
N GLN A 278 5.73 -17.99 -7.61
CA GLN A 278 5.40 -18.48 -8.95
C GLN A 278 4.04 -19.20 -8.96
N SER A 279 3.76 -20.03 -7.97
CA SER A 279 2.47 -20.70 -7.81
C SER A 279 1.34 -19.70 -7.60
N MET A 280 1.56 -18.68 -6.77
CA MET A 280 0.60 -17.62 -6.53
C MET A 280 0.33 -16.82 -7.81
N LEU A 281 1.37 -16.47 -8.57
CA LEU A 281 1.21 -15.76 -9.84
C LEU A 281 0.44 -16.58 -10.87
N THR A 282 0.72 -17.88 -10.98
CA THR A 282 0.01 -18.77 -11.90
C THR A 282 -1.47 -18.87 -11.55
N ALA A 283 -1.79 -19.08 -10.28
CA ALA A 283 -3.17 -19.16 -9.86
C ALA A 283 -3.90 -17.80 -9.95
N ALA A 284 -3.22 -16.67 -9.78
CA ALA A 284 -3.81 -15.34 -9.98
C ALA A 284 -4.13 -15.05 -11.46
N LEU A 285 -3.33 -15.58 -12.39
CA LEU A 285 -3.53 -15.44 -13.84
C LEU A 285 -4.59 -16.39 -14.41
N ASP A 286 -4.91 -17.48 -13.70
CA ASP A 286 -5.88 -18.51 -14.11
C ASP A 286 -7.33 -18.15 -13.72
N ILE A 287 -7.53 -17.08 -12.95
CA ILE A 287 -8.86 -16.58 -12.59
C ILE A 287 -9.50 -15.89 -13.80
N ASP A 288 -10.80 -16.13 -14.02
CA ASP A 288 -11.57 -15.57 -15.15
C ASP A 288 -11.45 -14.04 -15.27
N CYS A 289 -11.49 -13.34 -14.13
CA CYS A 289 -11.28 -11.90 -14.01
C CYS A 289 -10.05 -11.63 -13.12
N PRO A 290 -8.83 -11.59 -13.71
CA PRO A 290 -7.61 -11.46 -12.93
C PRO A 290 -7.51 -10.09 -12.26
N ASP A 291 -7.05 -10.09 -11.00
CA ASP A 291 -6.76 -8.86 -10.27
C ASP A 291 -5.34 -8.37 -10.59
N TYR A 292 -5.27 -7.32 -11.41
CA TYR A 292 -4.00 -6.76 -11.87
C TYR A 292 -3.19 -6.09 -10.76
N ASP A 293 -3.83 -5.61 -9.69
CA ASP A 293 -3.13 -5.00 -8.56
C ASP A 293 -2.37 -6.08 -7.78
N GLN A 294 -3.02 -7.21 -7.51
CA GLN A 294 -2.37 -8.38 -6.94
C GLN A 294 -1.24 -8.91 -7.86
N ILE A 295 -1.51 -9.08 -9.15
CA ILE A 295 -0.54 -9.62 -10.11
C ILE A 295 0.71 -8.74 -10.20
N THR A 296 0.53 -7.42 -10.31
CA THR A 296 1.66 -6.47 -10.37
C THR A 296 2.44 -6.43 -9.05
N PHE A 297 1.76 -6.58 -7.91
CA PHE A 297 2.42 -6.73 -6.61
C PHE A 297 3.24 -8.01 -6.51
N ILE A 298 2.73 -9.15 -7.00
CA ILE A 298 3.47 -10.42 -7.05
C ILE A 298 4.68 -10.31 -7.98
N TYR A 299 4.55 -9.69 -9.16
CA TYR A 299 5.69 -9.43 -10.04
C TYR A 299 6.76 -8.57 -9.36
N SER A 300 6.36 -7.51 -8.66
CA SER A 300 7.28 -6.69 -7.86
C SER A 300 8.00 -7.50 -6.79
N SER A 301 7.29 -8.41 -6.12
CA SER A 301 7.86 -9.31 -5.11
C SER A 301 8.85 -10.33 -5.71
N LEU A 302 8.50 -10.92 -6.85
CA LEU A 302 9.40 -11.81 -7.61
C LEU A 302 10.65 -11.05 -8.03
N VAL A 303 10.52 -9.90 -8.68
CA VAL A 303 11.69 -9.13 -9.13
C VAL A 303 12.54 -8.63 -7.95
N ALA A 304 11.92 -8.30 -6.81
CA ALA A 304 12.63 -8.00 -5.56
C ALA A 304 13.47 -9.21 -5.12
N LEU A 305 12.90 -10.41 -5.10
CA LEU A 305 13.59 -11.65 -4.74
C LEU A 305 14.83 -11.90 -5.62
N TYR A 306 14.75 -11.59 -6.92
CA TYR A 306 15.86 -11.77 -7.87
C TYR A 306 16.84 -10.59 -7.95
N THR A 307 16.55 -9.48 -7.27
CA THR A 307 17.26 -8.20 -7.40
C THR A 307 18.77 -8.30 -7.25
N LEU A 308 19.22 -9.02 -6.22
CA LEU A 308 20.63 -9.12 -5.88
C LEU A 308 21.48 -9.76 -6.98
N TRP A 309 20.90 -10.66 -7.78
CA TRP A 309 21.61 -11.34 -8.87
C TRP A 309 21.43 -10.67 -10.23
N LEU A 310 20.36 -9.89 -10.40
CA LEU A 310 20.14 -9.10 -11.61
C LEU A 310 21.03 -7.84 -11.62
N PHE A 311 21.35 -7.32 -10.45
CA PHE A 311 22.16 -6.12 -10.27
C PHE A 311 23.25 -6.37 -9.21
N PRO A 312 24.25 -7.21 -9.51
CA PRO A 312 25.33 -7.46 -8.57
C PRO A 312 26.08 -6.16 -8.32
N ASN A 313 25.99 -5.64 -7.09
CA ASN A 313 26.98 -4.69 -6.61
C ASN A 313 28.34 -5.40 -6.55
N ARG A 314 29.45 -4.64 -6.58
CA ARG A 314 30.81 -5.15 -6.35
C ARG A 314 31.02 -5.63 -4.90
N ASP A 315 30.07 -6.34 -4.33
CA ASP A 315 30.17 -6.95 -3.01
C ASP A 315 30.75 -8.38 -3.18
N PRO A 316 31.90 -8.67 -2.56
CA PRO A 316 32.61 -9.95 -2.72
C PRO A 316 31.83 -11.18 -2.25
N ARG A 317 30.71 -11.02 -1.53
CA ARG A 317 29.80 -12.12 -1.17
C ARG A 317 29.15 -12.80 -2.39
N PHE A 318 29.07 -12.11 -3.53
CA PHE A 318 28.34 -12.56 -4.72
C PHE A 318 29.18 -13.40 -5.71
N GLU A 319 30.51 -13.45 -5.57
CA GLU A 319 31.37 -14.28 -6.43
C GLU A 319 31.21 -15.79 -6.18
N ARG A 320 30.73 -16.17 -4.99
CA ARG A 320 30.56 -17.58 -4.58
C ARG A 320 29.39 -18.30 -5.27
N HIS A 321 28.54 -17.61 -6.03
CA HIS A 321 27.28 -18.17 -6.55
C HIS A 321 27.02 -17.88 -8.05
N ARG A 322 27.98 -18.17 -8.94
CA ARG A 322 27.79 -18.03 -10.41
C ARG A 322 26.56 -18.77 -10.95
N ASP A 323 26.18 -19.89 -10.36
CA ASP A 323 24.99 -20.65 -10.74
C ASP A 323 23.69 -19.88 -10.47
N ARG A 324 23.65 -19.06 -9.40
CA ARG A 324 22.48 -18.24 -9.06
C ARG A 324 22.29 -17.08 -10.05
N ALA A 325 23.38 -16.49 -10.53
CA ALA A 325 23.32 -15.45 -11.57
C ALA A 325 22.79 -15.99 -12.91
N HIS A 326 23.15 -17.23 -13.28
CA HIS A 326 22.60 -17.88 -14.47
C HIS A 326 21.11 -18.20 -14.31
N ARG A 327 20.70 -18.73 -13.15
CA ARG A 327 19.28 -18.97 -12.83
C ARG A 327 18.48 -17.66 -12.86
N ALA A 328 18.99 -16.58 -12.25
CA ALA A 328 18.31 -15.29 -12.23
C ALA A 328 18.07 -14.73 -13.64
N LYS A 329 19.01 -14.90 -14.58
CA LYS A 329 18.82 -14.52 -15.99
C LYS A 329 17.74 -15.35 -16.69
N ALA A 330 17.72 -16.65 -16.46
CA ALA A 330 16.67 -17.53 -17.01
C ALA A 330 15.28 -17.15 -16.46
N ILE A 331 15.19 -16.86 -15.16
CA ILE A 331 13.94 -16.44 -14.54
C ILE A 331 13.52 -15.04 -15.00
N LEU A 332 14.44 -14.10 -15.19
CA LEU A 332 14.12 -12.81 -15.79
C LEU A 332 13.50 -12.97 -17.17
N GLN A 333 14.02 -13.88 -18.00
CA GLN A 333 13.43 -14.18 -19.30
C GLN A 333 12.02 -14.73 -19.14
N GLN A 334 11.82 -15.71 -18.24
CA GLN A 334 10.49 -16.25 -17.95
C GLN A 334 9.50 -15.18 -17.45
N ILE A 335 9.94 -14.29 -16.55
CA ILE A 335 9.13 -13.16 -16.07
C ILE A 335 8.78 -12.23 -17.23
N THR A 336 9.73 -11.95 -18.11
CA THR A 336 9.54 -11.08 -19.29
C THR A 336 8.51 -11.67 -20.25
N ASP A 337 8.62 -12.98 -20.55
CA ASP A 337 7.68 -13.67 -21.43
C ASP A 337 6.27 -13.69 -20.83
N ARG A 338 6.16 -13.91 -19.51
CA ARG A 338 4.87 -13.84 -18.79
C ARG A 338 4.29 -12.43 -18.77
N ILE A 339 5.11 -11.38 -18.58
CA ILE A 339 4.67 -9.98 -18.66
C ILE A 339 4.14 -9.68 -20.07
N ASN A 340 4.84 -10.13 -21.11
CA ASN A 340 4.41 -9.92 -22.49
C ASN A 340 3.01 -10.50 -22.72
N ALA A 341 2.84 -11.79 -22.44
CA ALA A 341 1.60 -12.51 -22.70
C ALA A 341 0.41 -12.03 -21.84
N ASN A 342 0.67 -11.66 -20.58
CA ASN A 342 -0.41 -11.39 -19.63
C ASN A 342 -0.72 -9.90 -19.41
N LEU A 343 0.22 -9.00 -19.73
CA LEU A 343 0.08 -7.58 -19.43
C LEU A 343 0.21 -6.70 -20.68
N VAL A 344 1.15 -7.00 -21.56
CA VAL A 344 1.37 -6.20 -22.79
C VAL A 344 0.31 -6.55 -23.84
N GLU A 345 0.20 -7.82 -24.21
CA GLU A 345 -0.78 -8.29 -25.22
C GLU A 345 -2.23 -8.02 -24.80
N ARG A 346 -2.49 -8.02 -23.48
CA ARG A 346 -3.80 -7.71 -22.91
C ARG A 346 -4.01 -6.21 -22.62
N GLN A 347 -3.10 -5.33 -23.06
CA GLN A 347 -3.17 -3.87 -22.89
C GLN A 347 -3.46 -3.43 -21.45
N CYS A 348 -2.83 -4.08 -20.47
CA CYS A 348 -3.10 -3.84 -19.05
C CYS A 348 -2.47 -2.55 -18.52
N PHE A 349 -1.48 -2.01 -19.22
CA PHE A 349 -0.84 -0.72 -18.88
C PHE A 349 -1.27 0.44 -19.77
N LEU A 350 -1.60 0.15 -21.03
CA LEU A 350 -1.86 1.16 -22.04
C LEU A 350 -3.37 1.25 -22.26
N GLY A 351 -3.94 2.45 -22.08
CA GLY A 351 -5.38 2.69 -22.31
C GLY A 351 -6.30 2.50 -21.10
N ARG A 352 -5.75 2.21 -19.92
CA ARG A 352 -6.52 2.28 -18.66
C ARG A 352 -6.67 3.71 -18.19
N ASP A 353 -7.75 3.96 -17.44
CA ASP A 353 -7.90 5.18 -16.68
C ASP A 353 -6.78 5.27 -15.62
N PRO A 354 -5.93 6.32 -15.64
CA PRO A 354 -4.92 6.52 -14.61
C PRO A 354 -5.48 6.60 -13.19
N GLU A 355 -6.76 6.96 -13.00
CA GLU A 355 -7.40 6.98 -11.68
C GLU A 355 -7.50 5.58 -11.05
N ASP A 356 -7.70 4.55 -11.87
CA ASP A 356 -7.87 3.16 -11.44
C ASP A 356 -6.56 2.45 -11.12
N MET A 357 -5.42 2.99 -11.56
CA MET A 357 -4.15 2.27 -11.51
C MET A 357 -3.44 2.47 -10.16
N SER A 358 -3.08 1.38 -9.49
CA SER A 358 -2.23 1.39 -8.29
C SER A 358 -0.74 1.59 -8.62
N PRO A 359 0.10 1.99 -7.64
CA PRO A 359 1.54 2.16 -7.86
C PRO A 359 2.33 0.84 -7.81
N TRP A 360 1.70 -0.31 -7.60
CA TRP A 360 2.39 -1.58 -7.29
C TRP A 360 3.24 -2.13 -8.44
N GLY A 361 2.88 -1.81 -9.68
CA GLY A 361 3.60 -2.28 -10.86
C GLY A 361 4.85 -1.47 -11.23
N LEU A 362 5.00 -0.27 -10.67
CA LEU A 362 6.05 0.66 -11.08
C LEU A 362 7.45 0.13 -10.76
N TYR A 363 7.59 -0.59 -9.64
CA TYR A 363 8.86 -1.17 -9.22
C TYR A 363 9.35 -2.27 -10.18
N PHE A 364 8.53 -3.30 -10.47
CA PHE A 364 8.99 -4.34 -11.39
C PHE A 364 9.23 -3.79 -12.80
N ALA A 365 8.41 -2.82 -13.26
CA ALA A 365 8.59 -2.20 -14.57
C ALA A 365 9.98 -1.56 -14.68
N TYR A 366 10.34 -0.72 -13.70
CA TYR A 366 11.67 -0.14 -13.60
C TYR A 366 12.79 -1.19 -13.59
N ARG A 367 12.66 -2.21 -12.75
CA ARG A 367 13.72 -3.21 -12.54
C ARG A 367 13.88 -4.16 -13.71
N VAL A 368 12.81 -4.53 -14.42
CA VAL A 368 12.87 -5.33 -15.64
C VAL A 368 13.53 -4.52 -16.76
N CYS A 369 13.15 -3.24 -16.94
CA CYS A 369 13.79 -2.35 -17.91
C CYS A 369 15.29 -2.24 -17.66
N GLY A 370 15.71 -1.90 -16.43
CA GLY A 370 17.13 -1.75 -16.10
C GLY A 370 17.95 -3.05 -16.29
N ALA A 371 17.33 -4.21 -16.05
CA ALA A 371 18.03 -5.49 -16.20
C ALA A 371 18.30 -5.83 -17.68
N HIS A 372 17.33 -5.57 -18.57
CA HIS A 372 17.48 -5.82 -20.01
C HIS A 372 18.40 -4.81 -20.68
N MET A 373 18.41 -3.55 -20.25
CA MET A 373 19.32 -2.54 -20.80
C MET A 373 20.80 -2.86 -20.56
N ARG A 374 21.12 -3.51 -19.45
CA ARG A 374 22.49 -3.97 -19.13
C ARG A 374 22.86 -5.29 -19.82
N SER A 375 21.89 -5.98 -20.43
CA SER A 375 22.14 -7.22 -21.13
C SER A 375 22.78 -6.95 -22.49
N THR A 376 23.94 -7.57 -22.75
CA THR A 376 24.61 -7.50 -24.04
C THR A 376 23.93 -8.32 -25.14
N LYS A 377 23.00 -9.22 -24.77
CA LYS A 377 22.24 -10.05 -25.72
C LYS A 377 20.96 -9.34 -26.13
N ARG A 378 20.84 -9.01 -27.42
CA ARG A 378 19.58 -8.50 -28.00
C ARG A 378 18.57 -9.63 -28.14
N ASN A 379 17.44 -9.51 -27.44
CA ASN A 379 16.27 -10.37 -27.61
C ASN A 379 15.09 -9.49 -28.09
N PRO A 380 14.55 -9.70 -29.30
CA PRO A 380 13.47 -8.88 -29.85
C PRO A 380 12.23 -8.81 -28.93
N HIS A 381 11.86 -9.92 -28.29
CA HIS A 381 10.74 -9.95 -27.34
C HIS A 381 11.01 -9.10 -26.10
N ALA A 382 12.24 -9.12 -25.59
CA ALA A 382 12.62 -8.29 -24.45
C ALA A 382 12.61 -6.80 -24.82
N THR A 383 13.04 -6.44 -26.03
CA THR A 383 12.99 -5.05 -26.53
C THR A 383 11.57 -4.52 -26.54
N GLU A 384 10.61 -5.33 -27.01
CA GLU A 384 9.20 -4.95 -27.05
C GLU A 384 8.61 -4.75 -25.65
N VAL A 385 8.87 -5.68 -24.72
CA VAL A 385 8.44 -5.54 -23.33
C VAL A 385 9.03 -4.29 -22.68
N VAL A 386 10.33 -4.02 -22.88
CA VAL A 386 10.98 -2.80 -22.34
C VAL A 386 10.34 -1.54 -22.89
N ARG A 387 10.03 -1.51 -24.20
CA ARG A 387 9.33 -0.39 -24.84
C ARG A 387 7.95 -0.18 -24.21
N SER A 388 7.13 -1.22 -24.10
CA SER A 388 5.79 -1.14 -23.50
C SER A 388 5.82 -0.75 -22.03
N LEU A 389 6.78 -1.24 -21.24
CA LEU A 389 6.92 -0.86 -19.83
C LEU A 389 7.35 0.60 -19.67
N ARG A 390 8.23 1.11 -20.53
CA ARG A 390 8.61 2.53 -20.54
C ARG A 390 7.44 3.43 -20.92
N GLU A 391 6.67 3.05 -21.94
CA GLU A 391 5.44 3.76 -22.32
C GLU A 391 4.43 3.75 -21.16
N GLY A 392 4.25 2.60 -20.50
CA GLY A 392 3.41 2.51 -19.31
C GLY A 392 3.85 3.45 -18.18
N LEU A 393 5.17 3.53 -17.90
CA LEU A 393 5.72 4.49 -16.92
C LEU A 393 5.47 5.95 -17.33
N GLN A 394 5.57 6.28 -18.62
CA GLN A 394 5.26 7.62 -19.12
C GLN A 394 3.78 7.96 -18.99
N THR A 395 2.89 7.02 -19.33
CA THR A 395 1.44 7.19 -19.23
C THR A 395 1.01 7.39 -17.78
N ILE A 396 1.54 6.60 -16.85
CA ILE A 396 1.11 6.65 -15.44
C ILE A 396 1.75 7.78 -14.64
N ASP A 397 2.80 8.46 -15.15
CA ASP A 397 3.45 9.59 -14.47
C ASP A 397 2.48 10.74 -14.17
N VAL A 398 1.41 10.88 -14.97
CA VAL A 398 0.35 11.87 -14.71
C VAL A 398 -0.36 11.63 -13.37
N ARG A 399 -0.48 10.36 -12.95
CA ARG A 399 -1.07 9.94 -11.68
C ARG A 399 -0.01 9.78 -10.59
N TRP A 400 1.05 9.03 -10.88
CA TRP A 400 2.07 8.62 -9.93
C TRP A 400 3.46 9.11 -10.36
N ARG A 401 3.89 10.24 -9.78
CA ARG A 401 5.19 10.88 -10.08
C ARG A 401 6.42 10.02 -9.82
N VAL A 402 6.29 8.95 -9.03
CA VAL A 402 7.39 7.98 -8.86
C VAL A 402 7.74 7.30 -10.19
N ALA A 403 6.81 7.22 -11.14
CA ALA A 403 7.08 6.69 -12.48
C ALA A 403 8.09 7.56 -13.25
N GLY A 404 7.93 8.89 -13.23
CA GLY A 404 8.92 9.84 -13.78
C GLY A 404 10.29 9.74 -13.11
N VAL A 405 10.32 9.52 -11.79
CA VAL A 405 11.58 9.25 -11.07
C VAL A 405 12.25 7.97 -11.58
N TYR A 406 11.49 6.89 -11.77
CA TYR A 406 12.03 5.66 -12.33
C TYR A 406 12.55 5.83 -13.76
N LEU A 407 11.87 6.63 -14.60
CA LEU A 407 12.35 6.95 -15.95
C LEU A 407 13.70 7.68 -15.91
N GLN A 408 13.83 8.70 -15.07
CA GLN A 408 15.11 9.40 -14.87
C GLN A 408 16.22 8.46 -14.39
N LEU A 409 15.90 7.51 -13.50
CA LEU A 409 16.86 6.51 -13.05
C LEU A 409 17.27 5.54 -14.17
N LEU A 410 16.40 5.25 -15.14
CA LEU A 410 16.75 4.45 -16.31
C LEU A 410 17.66 5.22 -17.26
N GLU A 411 17.37 6.50 -17.52
CA GLU A 411 18.21 7.38 -18.34
C GLU A 411 19.62 7.51 -17.74
N ALA A 412 19.72 7.72 -16.43
CA ALA A 412 21.01 7.75 -15.72
C ALA A 412 21.79 6.44 -15.85
N GLN A 413 21.12 5.29 -15.98
CA GLN A 413 21.76 4.00 -16.21
C GLN A 413 22.22 3.78 -17.65
N GLU A 414 21.65 4.48 -18.65
CA GLU A 414 22.13 4.44 -20.04
C GLU A 414 23.41 5.24 -20.23
N ALA A 415 23.59 6.30 -19.41
CA ALA A 415 24.76 7.16 -19.46
C ALA A 415 26.01 6.59 -18.76
N LEU A 416 25.85 5.51 -17.98
CA LEU A 416 26.90 4.78 -17.25
C LEU A 416 27.36 3.56 -18.04
#